data_AF-A0A847VEH9-F1
#
_entry.id   AF-A0A847VEH9-F1
#
_cell.length_a   1.000
_cell.length_b   1.000
_cell.length_c   1.000
_cell.angle_alpha   90.00
_cell.angle_beta   90.00
_cell.angle_gamma   90.00
#
_symmetry.space_group_name_H-M   'P 1'
#
loop_
_entity.id
_entity.type
_entity.pdbx_description
1 polymer ?
#
loop_
_entity_poly.entity_id
_entity_poly.type
_entity_poly.pdbx_seq_one_letter_code
_entity_poly.pdbx_strand_id
1 'polypeptide(L)'
;RMGIDPQTLSVNHQSGVVRYVVVARGTSAVNASYEGIRCTTGEFRVYARQVQGGEWTPSTDSGWKSMRGQSSVLVQHPLRLARDGLCLGPSARQTVSEMVRELKTGNRSLYY
;
A
#
# COMPACT_ATOMS: atom_id res chain seq x y z
N ARG A 1 -7.65 7.56 -10.80
CA ARG A 1 -8.24 6.94 -9.58
C ARG A 1 -7.25 5.91 -9.05
N MET A 2 -7.19 5.71 -7.75
CA MET A 2 -6.30 4.72 -7.14
C MET A 2 -7.10 3.93 -6.09
N GLY A 3 -6.79 2.66 -5.90
CA GLY A 3 -7.41 1.81 -4.88
C GLY A 3 -6.53 0.64 -4.49
N ILE A 4 -6.82 0.02 -3.35
CA ILE A 4 -6.17 -1.21 -2.92
C ILE A 4 -7.07 -2.40 -3.25
N ASP A 5 -6.49 -3.54 -3.60
CA ASP A 5 -7.23 -4.81 -3.67
C ASP A 5 -7.22 -5.51 -2.29
N PRO A 6 -8.38 -5.60 -1.59
CA PRO A 6 -8.47 -6.23 -0.27
C PRO A 6 -8.04 -7.70 -0.23
N GLN A 7 -8.19 -8.44 -1.35
CA GLN A 7 -7.84 -9.87 -1.39
C GLN A 7 -6.33 -10.08 -1.40
N THR A 8 -5.56 -9.07 -1.80
CA THR A 8 -4.09 -9.10 -1.78
C THR A 8 -3.50 -8.64 -0.46
N LEU A 9 -4.34 -8.15 0.45
CA LEU A 9 -3.90 -7.58 1.71
C LEU A 9 -3.47 -8.69 2.66
N SER A 10 -2.25 -8.60 3.17
CA SER A 10 -1.71 -9.56 4.13
C SER A 10 -0.87 -8.84 5.18
N VAL A 11 -0.89 -9.36 6.41
CA VAL A 11 -0.08 -8.84 7.51
C VAL A 11 0.86 -9.92 8.01
N ASN A 12 2.14 -9.59 8.12
CA ASN A 12 3.12 -10.43 8.78
C ASN A 12 3.32 -9.91 10.21
N HIS A 13 2.72 -10.60 11.19
CA HIS A 13 2.76 -10.20 12.59
C HIS A 13 4.16 -10.21 13.20
N GLN A 14 5.07 -11.05 12.70
CA GLN A 14 6.44 -11.18 13.22
C GLN A 14 7.30 -9.98 12.81
N SER A 15 7.15 -9.50 11.58
CA SER A 15 7.92 -8.38 11.02
C SER A 15 7.19 -7.04 11.09
N GLY A 16 5.89 -7.03 11.39
CA GLY A 16 5.05 -5.83 11.41
C GLY A 16 4.83 -5.22 10.02
N VAL A 17 5.00 -6.03 8.96
CA VAL A 17 4.88 -5.60 7.56
C VAL A 17 3.50 -5.96 7.02
N VAL A 18 2.82 -4.95 6.48
CA VAL A 18 1.56 -5.11 5.75
C VAL A 18 1.85 -5.06 4.26
N ARG A 19 1.51 -6.11 3.53
CA ARG A 19 1.68 -6.19 2.07
C ARG A 19 0.34 -6.08 1.37
N TYR A 20 0.34 -5.41 0.22
CA TYR A 20 -0.89 -5.12 -0.53
C TYR A 20 -0.56 -4.82 -2.00
N VAL A 21 -1.56 -4.96 -2.86
CA VAL A 21 -1.53 -4.44 -4.23
C VAL A 21 -2.34 -3.15 -4.29
N VAL A 22 -1.69 -2.09 -4.78
CA VAL A 22 -2.35 -0.84 -5.13
C VAL A 22 -2.52 -0.77 -6.65
N VAL A 23 -3.72 -0.41 -7.10
CA VAL A 23 -4.09 -0.27 -8.50
C VAL A 23 -4.38 1.20 -8.78
N ALA A 24 -3.63 1.79 -9.71
CA ALA A 24 -3.84 3.12 -10.24
C ALA A 24 -4.46 3.03 -11.64
N ARG A 25 -5.70 3.50 -11.77
CA ARG A 25 -6.46 3.55 -13.02
C ARG A 25 -6.58 4.98 -13.53
N GLY A 26 -5.92 5.26 -14.65
CA GLY A 26 -6.07 6.47 -15.46
C GLY A 26 -7.07 6.28 -16.60
N THR A 27 -7.15 7.26 -17.49
CA THR A 27 -8.07 7.26 -18.64
C THR A 27 -7.70 6.22 -19.69
N SER A 28 -6.39 6.02 -19.92
CA SER A 28 -5.84 5.12 -20.94
C SER A 28 -4.99 3.99 -20.36
N ALA A 29 -4.78 3.97 -19.04
CA ALA A 29 -3.85 3.05 -18.42
C ALA A 29 -4.31 2.53 -17.06
N VAL A 30 -4.07 1.25 -16.82
CA VAL A 30 -4.16 0.63 -15.50
C VAL A 30 -2.79 0.12 -15.09
N ASN A 31 -2.25 0.67 -14.01
CA ASN A 31 -0.99 0.22 -13.42
C ASN A 31 -1.29 -0.39 -12.05
N ALA A 32 -0.56 -1.43 -11.69
CA ALA A 32 -0.61 -2.00 -10.36
C ALA A 32 0.79 -2.09 -9.75
N SER A 33 0.89 -1.95 -8.44
CA SER A 33 2.13 -2.09 -7.70
C SER A 33 1.90 -3.00 -6.50
N TYR A 34 2.78 -3.98 -6.34
CA TYR A 34 2.83 -4.81 -5.15
C TYR A 34 3.81 -4.19 -4.15
N GLU A 35 3.28 -3.77 -3.01
CA GLU A 35 3.99 -2.93 -2.04
C GLU A 35 3.90 -3.52 -0.62
N GLY A 36 4.79 -3.07 0.25
CA GLY A 36 4.75 -3.37 1.67
C GLY A 36 5.00 -2.12 2.50
N ILE A 37 4.22 -1.95 3.57
CA ILE A 37 4.39 -0.92 4.59
C ILE A 37 4.90 -1.56 5.87
N ARG A 38 5.93 -0.98 6.46
CA ARG A 38 6.44 -1.31 7.79
C ARG A 38 5.98 -0.22 8.77
N CYS A 39 4.94 -0.52 9.54
CA CYS A 39 4.33 0.46 10.45
C CYS A 39 5.28 0.93 11.55
N THR A 40 6.22 0.07 11.97
CA THR A 40 7.16 0.36 13.08
C THR A 40 8.14 1.47 12.75
N THR A 41 8.70 1.48 11.54
CA THR A 41 9.68 2.48 11.09
C THR A 41 9.07 3.58 10.23
N GLY A 42 7.82 3.41 9.80
CA GLY A 42 7.18 4.37 8.90
C GLY A 42 7.78 4.33 7.50
N GLU A 43 8.14 3.14 7.02
CA GLU A 43 8.75 2.93 5.72
C GLU A 43 7.85 2.09 4.80
N PHE A 44 8.08 2.19 3.50
CA PHE A 44 7.44 1.35 2.50
C PHE A 44 8.48 0.81 1.51
N ARG A 45 8.14 -0.28 0.83
CA ARG A 45 8.94 -0.90 -0.22
C ARG A 45 8.03 -1.33 -1.36
N VAL A 46 8.51 -1.21 -2.59
CA VAL A 46 7.85 -1.78 -3.77
C VAL A 46 8.54 -3.07 -4.14
N TYR A 47 7.78 -4.15 -4.27
CA TYR A 47 8.29 -5.48 -4.61
C TYR A 47 8.20 -5.75 -6.10
N ALA A 48 7.09 -5.38 -6.73
CA ALA A 48 6.85 -5.58 -8.15
C ALA A 48 5.88 -4.52 -8.68
N ARG A 49 5.91 -4.31 -10.00
CA ARG A 49 5.00 -3.42 -10.71
C ARG A 49 4.45 -4.12 -11.93
N GLN A 50 3.23 -3.77 -12.29
CA GLN A 50 2.53 -4.22 -13.47
C GLN A 50 2.06 -2.99 -14.24
N VAL A 51 2.27 -3.01 -15.55
CA VAL A 51 1.85 -1.93 -16.46
C VAL A 51 0.81 -2.50 -17.40
N GLN A 52 -0.33 -1.82 -17.54
CA GLN A 52 -1.42 -2.18 -18.45
C GLN A 52 -1.94 -3.61 -18.29
N GLY A 53 -1.93 -4.16 -17.06
CA GLY A 53 -2.35 -5.54 -16.82
C GLY A 53 -1.43 -6.61 -17.42
N GLY A 54 -0.22 -6.23 -17.87
CA GLY A 54 0.78 -7.16 -18.40
C GLY A 54 1.46 -8.01 -17.34
N GLU A 55 2.68 -8.46 -17.59
CA GLU A 55 3.43 -9.26 -16.61
C GLU A 55 3.91 -8.43 -15.42
N TRP A 56 4.07 -9.09 -14.27
CA TRP A 56 4.66 -8.48 -13.08
C TRP A 56 6.18 -8.40 -13.25
N THR A 57 6.69 -7.17 -13.25
CA THR A 57 8.13 -6.91 -13.25
C THR A 57 8.60 -6.66 -11.82
N PRO A 58 9.55 -7.45 -11.29
CA PRO A 58 10.16 -7.19 -9.99
C PRO A 58 10.78 -5.78 -9.94
N SER A 59 10.61 -5.11 -8.80
CA SER A 59 11.27 -3.83 -8.55
C SER A 59 12.78 -4.06 -8.38
N THR A 60 13.59 -3.39 -9.19
CA THR A 60 15.06 -3.38 -9.04
C THR A 60 15.49 -2.70 -7.74
N ASP A 61 14.68 -1.75 -7.28
CA ASP A 61 14.85 -1.10 -6.00
C ASP A 61 14.21 -1.95 -4.90
N SER A 62 15.07 -2.53 -4.05
CA SER A 62 14.70 -3.38 -2.92
C SER A 62 14.77 -2.67 -1.56
N GLY A 63 15.09 -1.37 -1.55
CA GLY A 63 15.25 -0.58 -0.35
C GLY A 63 13.92 -0.27 0.34
N TRP A 64 13.94 -0.22 1.67
CA TRP A 64 12.89 0.45 2.43
C TRP A 64 13.09 1.96 2.28
N LYS A 65 11.99 2.66 1.99
CA LYS A 65 11.97 4.10 1.82
C LYS A 65 11.09 4.72 2.88
N SER A 66 11.56 5.81 3.49
CA SER A 66 10.74 6.58 4.42
C SER A 66 9.45 7.05 3.74
N MET A 67 8.31 6.87 4.40
CA MET A 67 7.04 7.45 3.95
C MET A 67 6.97 8.96 4.26
N ARG A 68 7.86 9.49 5.10
CA ARG A 68 7.90 10.91 5.50
C ARG A 68 8.86 11.70 4.61
N GLY A 69 8.53 12.96 4.34
CA GLY A 69 9.40 13.89 3.60
C GLY A 69 9.45 13.67 2.09
N GLN A 70 8.58 12.82 1.54
CA GLN A 70 8.49 12.56 0.10
C GLN A 70 7.58 13.62 -0.56
N SER A 71 8.01 14.26 -1.65
CA SER A 71 7.24 15.32 -2.32
C SER A 71 6.39 14.85 -3.49
N SER A 72 6.58 13.61 -3.98
CA SER A 72 5.83 13.06 -5.11
C SER A 72 4.54 12.35 -4.69
N VAL A 73 3.43 12.59 -5.40
CA VAL A 73 2.11 11.97 -5.17
C VAL A 73 2.18 10.44 -5.24
N LEU A 74 3.02 9.89 -6.12
CA LEU A 74 3.28 8.44 -6.26
C LEU A 74 3.94 7.82 -5.02
N VAL A 75 4.36 8.65 -4.07
CA VAL A 75 4.96 8.22 -2.80
C VAL A 75 4.18 8.71 -1.58
N GLN A 76 3.11 9.48 -1.78
CA GLN A 76 2.24 9.92 -0.70
C GLN A 76 1.17 8.87 -0.35
N HIS A 77 0.78 8.01 -1.30
CA HIS A 77 -0.25 7.01 -1.04
C HIS A 77 0.12 6.01 0.06
N PRO A 78 1.36 5.50 0.24
CA PRO A 78 1.66 4.57 1.31
C PRO A 78 1.46 5.21 2.69
N LEU A 79 1.86 6.48 2.86
CA LEU A 79 1.64 7.21 4.11
C LEU A 79 0.15 7.36 4.42
N ARG A 80 -0.65 7.64 3.39
CA ARG A 80 -2.09 7.77 3.55
C ARG A 80 -2.75 6.44 3.91
N LEU A 81 -2.39 5.35 3.22
CA LEU A 81 -2.90 4.02 3.52
C LEU A 81 -2.50 3.55 4.93
N ALA A 82 -1.26 3.83 5.34
CA ALA A 82 -0.78 3.58 6.69
C ALA A 82 -1.67 4.27 7.74
N ARG A 83 -1.97 5.56 7.54
CA ARG A 83 -2.76 6.37 8.47
C ARG A 83 -4.25 6.03 8.46
N ASP A 84 -4.81 5.80 7.27
CA ASP A 84 -6.26 5.66 7.08
C ASP A 84 -6.76 4.27 7.52
N GLY A 85 -5.89 3.26 7.62
CA GLY A 85 -6.31 2.01 8.25
C GLY A 85 -5.33 0.83 8.29
N LEU A 86 -4.16 0.87 7.63
CA LEU A 86 -3.23 -0.27 7.72
C LEU A 86 -2.46 -0.32 9.05
N CYS A 87 -2.08 0.84 9.58
CA CYS A 87 -1.35 0.96 10.83
C CYS A 87 -2.24 1.50 11.96
N LEU A 88 -1.90 1.10 13.19
CA LEU A 88 -2.41 1.64 14.45
C LEU A 88 -1.20 2.12 15.25
N GLY A 89 -0.88 3.41 15.12
CA GLY A 89 0.37 3.97 15.67
C GLY A 89 1.61 3.28 15.06
N PRO A 90 2.58 2.81 15.87
CA PRO A 90 3.77 2.12 15.37
C PRO A 90 3.53 0.65 15.01
N SER A 91 2.30 0.13 15.14
CA SER A 91 1.99 -1.28 14.90
C SER A 91 1.07 -1.45 13.70
N ALA A 92 1.13 -2.60 13.04
CA ALA A 92 0.10 -3.00 12.08
C ALA A 92 -1.18 -3.37 12.84
N ARG A 93 -2.35 -3.18 12.22
CA ARG A 93 -3.59 -3.76 12.76
C ARG A 93 -3.54 -5.29 12.78
N GLN A 94 -4.36 -5.91 13.63
CA GLN A 94 -4.28 -7.34 13.90
C GLN A 94 -4.92 -8.18 12.79
N THR A 95 -5.91 -7.64 12.09
CA THR A 95 -6.60 -8.41 11.04
C THR A 95 -6.77 -7.62 9.75
N VAL A 96 -6.76 -8.35 8.63
CA VAL A 96 -7.10 -7.79 7.31
C VAL A 96 -8.51 -7.19 7.32
N SER A 97 -9.47 -7.85 7.98
CA SER A 97 -10.85 -7.37 8.08
C SER A 97 -10.96 -6.01 8.78
N GLU A 98 -10.19 -5.80 9.85
CA GLU A 98 -10.09 -4.47 10.49
C GLU A 98 -9.48 -3.44 9.55
N MET A 99 -8.37 -3.76 8.90
CA MET A 99 -7.74 -2.84 7.94
C MET A 99 -8.72 -2.41 6.84
N VAL A 100 -9.45 -3.38 6.27
CA VAL A 100 -10.46 -3.13 5.24
C VAL A 100 -11.60 -2.27 5.74
N ARG A 101 -12.12 -2.55 6.94
CA ARG A 101 -13.18 -1.76 7.57
C ARG A 101 -12.74 -0.30 7.73
N GLU A 102 -11.56 -0.10 8.29
CA GLU A 102 -11.04 1.22 8.68
C GLU A 102 -10.76 2.08 7.45
N LEU A 103 -10.16 1.49 6.43
CA LEU A 103 -9.91 2.19 5.19
C LEU A 103 -11.21 2.54 4.43
N LYS A 104 -12.28 1.74 4.55
CA LYS A 104 -13.61 2.08 4.04
C LYS A 104 -14.26 3.24 4.81
N THR A 105 -14.03 3.33 6.13
CA THR A 105 -14.57 4.40 6.98
C THR A 105 -13.77 5.71 6.92
N GLY A 106 -12.46 5.65 6.64
CA GLY A 106 -11.54 6.78 6.79
C GLY A 106 -11.63 7.88 5.73
N ASN A 107 -11.82 7.55 4.44
CA ASN A 107 -12.18 8.50 3.38
C ASN A 107 -12.28 7.79 2.01
N ARG A 108 -13.36 8.05 1.25
CA ARG A 108 -13.81 7.36 0.02
C ARG A 108 -12.95 7.60 -1.24
N SER A 109 -11.63 7.70 -1.15
CA SER A 109 -10.77 8.04 -2.30
C SER A 109 -9.68 7.01 -2.66
N LEU A 110 -9.52 5.93 -1.89
CA LEU A 110 -8.53 4.88 -2.18
C LEU A 110 -9.09 3.44 -2.05
N TYR A 111 -10.41 3.28 -2.21
CA TYR A 111 -11.09 1.98 -2.14
C TYR A 111 -11.83 1.72 -3.45
N TYR A 112 -11.57 0.55 -4.03
CA TYR A 112 -12.46 -0.08 -5.00
C TYR A 112 -13.44 -0.98 -4.24
#